data_AF-A0A942J0Y7-F1
#
_entry.id   AF-A0A942J0Y7-F1
#
_cell.length_a   1.000
_cell.length_b   1.000
_cell.length_c   1.000
_cell.angle_alpha   90.00
_cell.angle_beta   90.00
_cell.angle_gamma   90.00
#
_symmetry.space_group_name_H-M   'P 1'
#
loop_
_entity.id
_entity.type
_entity.pdbx_description
1 polymer ?
#
loop_
_entity_poly.entity_id
_entity_poly.type
_entity_poly.pdbx_seq_one_letter_code
_entity_poly.pdbx_strand_id
1 'polypeptide(L)'
;ACSMMRQRFGSPFDQWDAPHLAKDFFRGLEGDIRVQRDTIVVTYYNAPNSDLMKKHYENMPEKLSSEGIKPTIPWLYDFKLDFRFK
;
A
#
# COMPACT_ATOMS: atom_id res chain seq x y z
N ALA A 1 -16.34 -5.96 -0.29
CA ALA A 1 -16.53 -4.68 0.43
C ALA A 1 -15.36 -3.76 0.10
N CYS A 2 -15.60 -2.52 -0.33
CA CYS A 2 -14.51 -1.56 -0.59
C CYS A 2 -13.84 -1.18 0.74
N SER A 3 -12.79 -1.91 1.11
CA SER A 3 -12.05 -1.71 2.34
C SER A 3 -11.03 -0.59 2.12
N MET A 4 -11.46 0.64 2.40
CA MET A 4 -10.60 1.82 2.30
C MET A 4 -9.40 1.67 3.24
N MET A 5 -8.22 2.05 2.74
CA MET A 5 -6.95 2.08 3.48
C MET A 5 -7.11 2.61 4.92
N ARG A 6 -7.78 3.75 5.11
CA ARG A 6 -8.01 4.35 6.42
C ARG A 6 -8.74 3.46 7.44
N GLN A 7 -9.65 2.58 6.97
CA GLN A 7 -10.35 1.64 7.85
C GLN A 7 -9.42 0.52 8.33
N ARG A 8 -8.48 0.08 7.48
CA ARG A 8 -7.47 -0.93 7.88
C ARG A 8 -6.50 -0.39 8.92
N PHE A 9 -6.38 0.92 9.04
CA PHE A 9 -5.48 1.57 9.98
C PHE A 9 -6.09 1.80 11.35
N GLY A 10 -7.43 1.81 11.41
CA GLY A 10 -8.16 2.10 12.64
C GLY A 10 -7.94 3.53 13.12
N SER A 11 -8.27 3.76 14.39
CA SER A 11 -8.19 5.08 15.01
C SER A 11 -6.74 5.58 15.12
N PRO A 12 -6.47 6.88 14.84
CA PRO A 12 -7.45 7.92 14.51
C PRO A 12 -7.76 8.08 13.00
N PHE A 13 -7.05 7.35 12.13
CA PHE A 13 -7.09 7.54 10.67
C PHE A 13 -8.46 7.21 10.07
N ASP A 14 -9.18 6.26 10.66
CA ASP A 14 -10.52 5.87 10.24
C ASP A 14 -11.55 7.03 10.32
N GLN A 15 -11.30 8.03 11.18
CA GLN A 15 -12.10 9.24 11.32
C GLN A 15 -11.62 10.42 10.46
N TRP A 16 -10.47 10.31 9.80
CA TRP A 16 -9.92 11.42 9.02
C TRP A 16 -10.64 11.58 7.68
N ASP A 17 -10.94 12.83 7.34
CA ASP A 17 -11.44 13.19 6.02
C ASP A 17 -10.31 13.23 4.98
N ALA A 18 -10.68 13.36 3.70
CA ALA A 18 -9.69 13.33 2.62
C ALA A 18 -8.64 14.45 2.72
N PRO A 19 -8.99 15.72 3.03
CA PRO A 19 -8.00 16.78 3.23
C PRO A 19 -7.02 16.51 4.38
N HIS A 20 -7.51 16.08 5.54
CA HIS A 20 -6.66 15.76 6.69
C HIS A 20 -5.71 14.60 6.35
N LEU A 21 -6.22 13.53 5.74
CA LEU A 21 -5.39 12.40 5.32
C LEU A 21 -4.33 12.83 4.29
N ALA A 22 -4.67 13.67 3.31
CA ALA A 22 -3.72 14.20 2.33
C ALA A 22 -2.59 14.99 2.99
N LYS A 23 -2.94 15.88 3.92
CA LYS A 23 -1.98 16.80 4.55
C LYS A 23 -1.10 16.12 5.59
N ASP A 24 -1.67 15.29 6.46
CA ASP A 24 -0.99 14.81 7.66
C ASP A 24 -0.46 13.37 7.51
N PHE A 25 -1.05 12.57 6.61
CA PHE A 25 -0.51 11.24 6.29
C PHE A 25 0.36 11.27 5.02
N PHE A 26 -0.21 11.66 3.88
CA PHE A 26 0.45 11.48 2.59
C PHE A 26 1.60 12.47 2.33
N ARG A 27 1.54 13.68 2.89
CA ARG A 27 2.59 14.69 2.70
C ARG A 27 3.95 14.28 3.26
N GLY A 28 3.98 13.48 4.32
CA GLY A 28 5.20 13.02 4.96
C GLY A 28 5.78 11.73 4.37
N LEU A 29 5.11 11.13 3.38
CA LEU A 29 5.56 9.89 2.77
C LEU A 29 6.72 10.17 1.80
N GLU A 30 7.90 9.82 2.25
CA GLU A 30 9.08 9.73 1.41
C GLU A 30 9.27 8.30 0.94
N GLY A 31 9.69 8.14 -0.30
CA GLY A 31 9.79 6.81 -0.90
C GLY A 31 10.40 6.81 -2.28
N ASP A 32 10.53 5.60 -2.82
CA ASP A 32 10.96 5.38 -4.19
C ASP A 32 10.22 4.21 -4.83
N ILE A 33 10.17 4.22 -6.15
CA ILE A 33 9.53 3.20 -6.96
C ILE A 33 10.61 2.51 -7.78
N ARG A 34 10.65 1.18 -7.72
CA ARG A 34 11.55 0.35 -8.52
C ARG A 34 10.76 -0.70 -9.26
N VAL A 35 11.26 -1.08 -10.43
CA VAL A 35 10.76 -2.25 -11.14
C VAL A 35 11.74 -3.40 -10.91
N GLN A 36 11.23 -4.52 -10.42
CA GLN A 36 11.97 -5.76 -10.27
C GLN A 36 11.26 -6.85 -11.07
N ARG A 37 11.85 -7.25 -12.21
CA ARG A 37 11.24 -8.20 -13.14
C ARG A 37 9.84 -7.76 -13.59
N ASP A 38 8.80 -8.42 -13.08
CA ASP A 38 7.38 -8.21 -13.37
C ASP A 38 6.64 -7.54 -12.20
N THR A 39 7.38 -6.97 -11.24
CA THR A 39 6.79 -6.36 -10.03
C THR A 39 7.30 -4.94 -9.83
N ILE A 40 6.36 -4.00 -9.69
CA ILE A 40 6.63 -2.64 -9.21
C ILE A 40 6.68 -2.70 -7.68
N VAL A 41 7.80 -2.28 -7.12
CA VAL A 41 8.03 -2.23 -5.67
C VAL A 41 8.06 -0.78 -5.23
N VAL A 42 7.08 -0.39 -4.41
CA VAL A 42 6.99 0.94 -3.81
C VAL A 42 7.56 0.88 -2.39
N THR A 43 8.65 1.58 -2.13
CA THR A 43 9.26 1.64 -0.79
C THR A 43 8.92 2.96 -0.13
N TYR A 44 8.41 2.94 1.09
CA TYR A 44 8.23 4.11 1.95
C TYR A 44 9.25 4.08 3.09
N TYR A 45 9.92 5.20 3.37
CA TYR A 45 10.99 5.33 4.38
C TYR A 45 10.53 5.89 5.73
N ASN A 46 9.42 6.63 5.74
CA ASN A 46 8.92 7.33 6.93
C ASN A 46 7.41 7.10 7.08
N ALA A 47 6.95 5.89 6.78
CA ALA A 47 5.54 5.58 6.85
C ALA A 47 5.05 5.52 8.30
N PRO A 48 3.98 6.25 8.65
CA PRO A 48 3.36 6.13 9.97
C PRO A 48 2.83 4.69 10.17
N ASN A 49 3.01 4.15 11.38
CA ASN A 49 2.61 2.79 11.74
C ASN A 49 3.14 1.72 10.77
N SER A 50 4.44 1.79 10.44
CA SER A 50 5.09 0.93 9.46
C SER A 50 4.83 -0.57 9.68
N ASP A 51 4.78 -1.06 10.92
CA ASP A 51 4.46 -2.47 11.20
C ASP A 51 3.06 -2.90 10.74
N LEU A 52 2.07 -2.03 10.93
CA LEU A 52 0.71 -2.28 10.44
C LEU A 52 0.67 -2.22 8.91
N MET A 53 1.41 -1.28 8.31
CA MET A 53 1.55 -1.19 6.85
C MET A 53 2.18 -2.45 6.27
N LYS A 54 3.25 -2.96 6.90
CA LYS A 54 3.92 -4.20 6.49
C LYS A 54 2.95 -5.37 6.50
N LYS A 55 2.23 -5.52 7.61
CA LYS A 55 1.23 -6.59 7.77
C LYS A 55 0.20 -6.59 6.65
N HIS A 56 -0.28 -5.43 6.20
CA HIS A 56 -1.30 -5.35 5.16
C HIS A 56 -0.73 -5.38 3.74
N TYR A 57 0.37 -4.70 3.47
CA TYR A 57 0.80 -4.37 2.10
C TYR A 57 2.14 -4.98 1.65
N GLU A 58 2.93 -5.60 2.51
CA GLU A 58 4.09 -6.37 2.03
C GLU A 58 3.66 -7.75 1.51
N ASN A 59 4.32 -8.24 0.46
CA ASN A 59 4.02 -9.51 -0.21
C ASN A 59 2.56 -9.53 -0.73
N MET A 60 2.14 -8.41 -1.30
CA MET A 60 0.79 -8.24 -1.85
C MET A 60 0.47 -9.23 -2.98
N PRO A 61 1.38 -9.53 -3.92
CA PRO A 61 1.09 -10.49 -4.97
C PRO A 61 0.74 -11.89 -4.43
N GLU A 62 1.43 -12.33 -3.38
CA GLU A 62 1.18 -13.61 -2.70
C GLU A 62 -0.15 -13.60 -1.96
N LYS A 63 -0.44 -12.53 -1.21
CA LYS A 63 -1.73 -12.36 -0.51
C LYS A 63 -2.91 -12.39 -1.47
N LEU A 64 -2.85 -11.59 -2.54
CA LEU A 64 -3.91 -11.56 -3.55
C LEU A 64 -4.11 -12.93 -4.19
N SER A 65 -3.01 -13.60 -4.56
CA SER A 65 -3.08 -14.95 -5.14
C SER A 65 -3.70 -15.96 -4.16
N SER A 66 -3.40 -15.86 -2.86
CA SER A 66 -4.00 -16.72 -1.82
C SER A 66 -5.50 -16.51 -1.64
N GLU A 67 -5.99 -15.30 -1.95
CA GLU A 67 -7.41 -14.95 -1.97
C GLU A 67 -8.09 -15.30 -3.32
N GLY A 68 -7.37 -15.92 -4.27
CA GLY A 68 -7.87 -16.22 -5.61
C GLY A 68 -7.97 -14.99 -6.53
N ILE A 69 -7.34 -13.88 -6.16
CA ILE A 69 -7.30 -12.64 -6.93
C ILE A 69 -6.04 -12.62 -7.80
N LYS A 70 -6.20 -12.35 -9.09
CA LYS A 70 -5.05 -12.21 -10.01
C LYS A 70 -4.23 -10.98 -9.60
N PRO A 71 -2.92 -11.12 -9.28
CA PRO A 71 -2.11 -10.00 -8.80
C PRO A 71 -1.58 -9.08 -9.91
N THR A 72 -1.76 -9.45 -11.18
CA THR A 72 -1.32 -8.63 -12.31
C THR A 72 -2.33 -7.52 -12.57
N ILE A 73 -1.83 -6.34 -12.92
CA ILE A 73 -2.63 -5.16 -13.17
C ILE A 73 -2.65 -4.90 -14.69
N PRO A 74 -3.74 -5.23 -15.43
CA PRO A 74 -3.71 -5.23 -16.90
C PRO A 74 -3.44 -3.85 -17.50
N TRP A 75 -3.98 -2.79 -16.89
CA TRP A 75 -3.76 -1.40 -17.32
C TRP A 75 -2.39 -0.86 -16.92
N LEU A 76 -1.58 -1.66 -16.24
CA LEU A 76 -0.21 -1.37 -15.88
C LEU A 76 0.70 -2.48 -16.43
N TYR A 77 0.51 -2.86 -17.70
CA TYR A 77 1.31 -3.86 -18.42
C TYR A 77 1.44 -5.21 -17.73
N ASP A 78 0.38 -5.63 -17.01
CA ASP A 78 0.37 -6.84 -16.19
C ASP A 78 1.45 -6.89 -15.09
N PHE A 79 2.06 -5.75 -14.75
CA PHE A 79 2.92 -5.67 -13.57
C PHE A 79 2.12 -6.03 -12.31
N LYS A 80 2.81 -6.67 -11.38
CA LYS A 80 2.36 -6.82 -10.00
C LYS A 80 2.77 -5.59 -9.20
N LEU A 81 2.08 -5.35 -8.09
CA LEU A 81 2.42 -4.28 -7.15
C LEU A 81 2.77 -4.88 -5.80
N ASP A 82 3.90 -4.48 -5.25
CA ASP A 82 4.31 -4.82 -3.90
C ASP A 82 4.82 -3.57 -3.17
N PHE A 83 4.75 -3.59 -1.85
CA PHE A 83 5.16 -2.47 -1.01
C PHE A 83 6.27 -2.89 -0.08
N ARG A 84 7.09 -1.94 0.35
CA ARG A 84 8.09 -2.10 1.41
C ARG A 84 8.04 -0.88 2.33
N PHE A 85 8.22 -1.12 3.62
CA PHE A 85 8.24 -0.05 4.61
C PHE A 85 9.55 -0.12 5.38
N LYS A 86 10.37 0.91 5.27
CA LYS A 86 11.67 1.05 5.93
C LYS A 86 11.59 2.12 7.00
#